data_AF-A0A2E2P2J0-F1
#
_entry.id   AF-A0A2E2P2J0-F1
#
_cell.length_a   1.000
_cell.length_b   1.000
_cell.length_c   1.000
_cell.angle_alpha   90.00
_cell.angle_beta   90.00
_cell.angle_gamma   90.00
#
_symmetry.space_group_name_H-M   'P 1'
#
loop_
_entity.id
_entity.type
_entity.pdbx_description
1 polymer ?
#
loop_
_entity_poly.entity_id
_entity_poly.type
_entity_poly.pdbx_seq_one_letter_code
_entity_poly.pdbx_strand_id
1 'polypeptide(L)'
;MLLVNAFVESSPKRSISYRRIFYAFQFSIFGMIIFFPFQGYSITTIAFSSFYILVSYAFAFRFLKDTSNHRKISIAVRFARYSVIFFVISSIGPWSLGPLNAIGMGGSDLYFNMIYFYLHFLYNGWFLFAILALCFAYLEKRGIRYSEKRANRVLILFTISTLVAFSLSTLWVEPPFVVYICGIVAMLLQLIAFIDLIQLIRNVSNKIAFRSKLFKWITYGVFIAFALKIMLQSLSAIPSIAYEIALRREWVLAYLHLIFLGIVTPFLLLLFIRDYLAGQFNILIKWGGGIFIIAFFFNEILMFVKGLGGSFIHINRFLLIAAVGLFIGILLVNISFFRSDNKNHQP
;
A
#
# COMPACT_ATOMS: atom_id res chain seq x y z
N MET A 1 -1.99 -4.35 13.11
CA MET A 1 -2.16 -3.60 14.37
C MET A 1 -2.82 -2.25 14.20
N LEU A 2 -2.36 -1.35 13.31
CA LEU A 2 -2.96 -0.01 13.13
C LEU A 2 -4.48 -0.04 12.86
N LEU A 3 -4.95 -0.87 11.93
CA LEU A 3 -6.39 -1.02 11.67
C LEU A 3 -7.15 -1.54 12.89
N VAL A 4 -6.58 -2.50 13.63
CA VAL A 4 -7.20 -3.05 14.84
C VAL A 4 -7.37 -1.95 15.89
N ASN A 5 -6.30 -1.20 16.18
CA ASN A 5 -6.34 -0.10 17.15
C ASN A 5 -7.30 1.02 16.71
N ALA A 6 -7.46 1.23 15.40
CA ALA A 6 -8.33 2.27 14.89
C ALA A 6 -9.82 1.93 14.94
N PHE A 7 -10.18 0.66 14.72
CA PHE A 7 -11.55 0.23 14.40
C PHE A 7 -12.13 -0.88 15.29
N VAL A 8 -11.31 -1.59 16.05
CA VAL A 8 -11.77 -2.67 16.93
C VAL A 8 -11.79 -2.16 18.36
N GLU A 9 -12.94 -2.25 19.00
CA GLU A 9 -13.12 -1.89 20.40
C GLU A 9 -12.26 -2.80 21.31
N SER A 10 -11.51 -2.17 22.20
CA SER A 10 -10.57 -2.83 23.10
C SER A 10 -11.31 -3.66 24.15
N SER A 11 -11.07 -4.98 24.12
CA SER A 11 -11.38 -5.88 25.23
C SER A 11 -10.19 -6.81 25.47
N PRO A 12 -9.97 -7.31 26.70
CA PRO A 12 -8.85 -8.20 27.00
C PRO A 12 -8.82 -9.43 26.09
N LYS A 13 -9.98 -10.06 25.87
CA LYS A 13 -10.12 -11.24 24.99
C LYS A 13 -9.75 -10.92 23.53
N ARG A 14 -10.26 -9.82 22.97
CA ARG A 14 -9.92 -9.41 21.59
C ARG A 14 -8.44 -9.06 21.46
N SER A 15 -7.89 -8.30 22.41
CA SER A 15 -6.47 -7.90 22.42
C SER A 15 -5.53 -9.11 22.36
N ILE A 16 -5.77 -10.12 23.21
CA ILE A 16 -4.98 -11.37 23.21
C ILE A 16 -5.10 -12.08 21.85
N SER A 17 -6.30 -12.15 21.29
CA SER A 17 -6.53 -12.80 20.00
C SER A 17 -5.76 -12.12 18.87
N TYR A 18 -5.85 -10.79 18.73
CA TYR A 18 -5.12 -10.05 17.68
C TYR A 18 -3.61 -10.08 17.90
N ARG A 19 -3.15 -10.11 19.16
CA ARG A 19 -1.74 -10.26 19.49
C ARG A 19 -1.18 -11.61 19.03
N ARG A 20 -1.93 -12.72 19.22
CA ARG A 20 -1.55 -14.04 18.70
C ARG A 20 -1.45 -14.05 17.17
N ILE A 21 -2.44 -13.47 16.48
CA ILE A 21 -2.43 -13.33 15.02
C ILE A 21 -1.21 -12.51 14.56
N PHE A 22 -0.90 -11.42 15.27
CA PHE A 22 0.27 -10.61 14.98
C PHE A 22 1.57 -11.41 15.10
N TYR A 23 1.78 -12.15 16.19
CA TYR A 23 2.98 -12.98 16.33
C TYR A 23 3.04 -14.12 15.31
N ALA A 24 1.89 -14.70 14.94
CA ALA A 24 1.84 -15.69 13.87
C ALA A 24 2.28 -15.09 12.52
N PHE A 25 1.81 -13.87 12.19
CA PHE A 25 2.33 -13.15 11.02
C PHE A 25 3.83 -12.89 11.10
N GLN A 26 4.34 -12.44 12.25
CA GLN A 26 5.77 -12.20 12.41
C GLN A 26 6.57 -13.48 12.22
N PHE A 27 6.14 -14.58 12.83
CA PHE A 27 6.77 -15.89 12.64
C PHE A 27 6.83 -16.28 11.17
N SER A 28 5.73 -16.14 10.41
CA SER A 28 5.73 -16.39 8.98
C SER A 28 6.69 -15.48 8.21
N ILE A 29 6.68 -14.18 8.50
CA ILE A 29 7.53 -13.18 7.83
C ILE A 29 9.00 -13.46 8.10
N PHE A 30 9.39 -13.73 9.34
CA PHE A 30 10.76 -14.08 9.69
C PHE A 30 11.21 -15.36 8.99
N GLY A 31 10.36 -16.39 8.96
CA GLY A 31 10.62 -17.59 8.18
C GLY A 31 10.85 -17.27 6.70
N MET A 32 9.98 -16.46 6.08
CA MET A 32 10.15 -16.06 4.69
C MET A 32 11.45 -15.25 4.45
N ILE A 33 11.80 -14.30 5.31
CA ILE A 33 13.03 -13.49 5.19
C ILE A 33 14.28 -14.37 5.24
N ILE A 34 14.28 -15.38 6.11
CA ILE A 34 15.43 -16.29 6.26
C ILE A 34 15.45 -17.27 5.08
N PHE A 35 14.36 -17.98 4.81
CA PHE A 35 14.41 -19.12 3.91
C PHE A 35 14.33 -18.76 2.42
N PHE A 36 13.64 -17.68 2.00
CA PHE A 36 13.55 -17.33 0.58
C PHE A 36 14.92 -17.02 -0.07
N PRO A 37 15.81 -16.22 0.53
CA PRO A 37 17.12 -15.93 -0.07
C PRO A 37 18.03 -17.15 -0.23
N PHE A 38 17.94 -18.11 0.70
CA PHE A 38 18.83 -19.28 0.70
C PHE A 38 18.25 -20.50 -0.04
N GLN A 39 16.93 -20.67 -0.03
CA GLN A 39 16.27 -21.87 -0.56
C GLN A 39 15.36 -21.61 -1.75
N GLY A 40 15.12 -20.35 -2.14
CA GLY A 40 14.19 -20.01 -3.20
C GLY A 40 12.79 -20.54 -2.95
N TYR A 41 12.16 -21.16 -3.95
CA TYR A 41 10.82 -21.76 -3.86
C TYR A 41 10.86 -23.21 -3.35
N SER A 42 11.44 -23.43 -2.17
CA SER A 42 11.43 -24.73 -1.51
C SER A 42 10.10 -25.00 -0.80
N ILE A 43 9.88 -26.26 -0.40
CA ILE A 43 8.74 -26.66 0.44
C ILE A 43 8.66 -25.80 1.71
N THR A 44 9.81 -25.48 2.31
CA THR A 44 9.89 -24.64 3.51
C THR A 44 9.33 -23.24 3.27
N THR A 45 9.73 -22.56 2.18
CA THR A 45 9.26 -21.20 1.88
C THR A 45 7.80 -21.17 1.45
N ILE A 46 7.35 -22.21 0.75
CA ILE A 46 5.94 -22.44 0.43
C ILE A 46 5.12 -22.66 1.71
N ALA A 47 5.62 -23.42 2.68
CA ALA A 47 4.94 -23.65 3.94
C ALA A 47 4.77 -22.35 4.74
N PHE A 48 5.83 -21.53 4.86
CA PHE A 48 5.75 -20.24 5.56
C PHE A 48 4.81 -19.24 4.88
N SER A 49 4.85 -19.16 3.54
CA SER A 49 3.93 -18.28 2.79
C SER A 49 2.48 -18.77 2.84
N SER A 50 2.25 -20.08 2.79
CA SER A 50 0.92 -20.67 2.97
C SER A 50 0.39 -20.41 4.38
N PHE A 51 1.24 -20.58 5.41
CA PHE A 51 0.88 -20.27 6.79
C PHE A 51 0.55 -18.77 6.96
N TYR A 52 1.32 -17.86 6.33
CA TYR A 52 0.99 -16.43 6.29
C TYR A 52 -0.41 -16.17 5.73
N ILE A 53 -0.79 -16.84 4.63
CA ILE A 53 -2.12 -16.69 4.03
C ILE A 53 -3.22 -17.22 4.96
N LEU A 54 -3.02 -18.39 5.59
CA LEU A 54 -4.00 -18.92 6.55
C LEU A 54 -4.19 -18.00 7.75
N VAL A 55 -3.11 -17.41 8.27
CA VAL A 55 -3.17 -16.39 9.33
C VAL A 55 -3.91 -15.14 8.85
N SER A 56 -3.77 -14.76 7.57
CA SER A 56 -4.50 -13.65 6.96
C SER A 56 -6.01 -13.88 6.93
N TYR A 57 -6.47 -15.09 6.68
CA TYR A 57 -7.89 -15.46 6.75
C TYR A 57 -8.42 -15.41 8.18
N ALA A 58 -7.63 -15.92 9.13
CA ALA A 58 -7.97 -15.85 10.55
C ALA A 58 -8.05 -14.39 11.07
N PHE A 59 -7.19 -13.51 10.55
CA PHE A 59 -7.26 -12.06 10.77
C PHE A 59 -8.52 -11.47 10.14
N ALA A 60 -8.77 -11.74 8.86
CA ALA A 60 -9.86 -11.16 8.10
C ALA A 60 -11.22 -11.52 8.69
N PHE A 61 -11.45 -12.80 8.98
CA PHE A 61 -12.68 -13.28 9.61
C PHE A 61 -12.97 -12.54 10.92
N ARG A 62 -11.97 -12.45 11.81
CA ARG A 62 -12.14 -11.77 13.10
C ARG A 62 -12.36 -10.28 12.95
N PHE A 63 -11.58 -9.61 12.10
CA PHE A 63 -11.71 -8.17 11.88
C PHE A 63 -13.09 -7.80 11.31
N LEU A 64 -13.58 -8.56 10.33
CA LEU A 64 -14.91 -8.34 9.74
C LEU A 64 -16.03 -8.61 10.76
N LYS A 65 -15.86 -9.61 11.63
CA LYS A 65 -16.82 -9.91 12.70
C LYS A 65 -16.85 -8.80 13.75
N ASP A 66 -15.70 -8.42 14.29
CA ASP A 66 -15.59 -7.44 15.39
C ASP A 66 -16.00 -6.02 14.96
N THR A 67 -15.88 -5.70 13.66
CA THR A 67 -16.32 -4.40 13.12
C THR A 67 -17.80 -4.37 12.70
N SER A 68 -18.52 -5.50 12.78
CA SER A 68 -19.91 -5.62 12.31
C SER A 68 -20.96 -5.10 13.29
N ASN A 69 -20.63 -4.95 14.56
CA ASN A 69 -21.61 -4.77 15.64
C ASN A 69 -22.03 -3.32 15.91
N HIS A 70 -21.83 -2.40 14.97
CA HIS A 70 -22.20 -0.99 15.15
C HIS A 70 -23.56 -0.72 14.50
N ARG A 71 -24.51 -0.11 15.24
CA ARG A 71 -25.87 0.25 14.75
C ARG A 71 -25.85 1.06 13.44
N LYS A 72 -24.81 1.86 13.20
CA LYS A 72 -24.51 2.51 11.92
C LYS A 72 -23.01 2.38 11.64
N ILE A 73 -22.64 1.65 10.58
CA ILE A 73 -21.25 1.50 10.17
C ILE A 73 -20.79 2.78 9.47
N SER A 74 -19.76 3.45 10.01
CA SER A 74 -19.21 4.68 9.43
C SER A 74 -18.51 4.45 8.09
N ILE A 75 -18.25 5.50 7.32
CA ILE A 75 -17.55 5.34 6.03
C ILE A 75 -16.14 4.78 6.25
N ALA A 76 -15.47 5.19 7.32
CA ALA A 76 -14.14 4.72 7.68
C ALA A 76 -14.12 3.20 7.93
N VAL A 77 -15.11 2.69 8.69
CA VAL A 77 -15.23 1.24 8.94
C VAL A 77 -15.53 0.48 7.65
N ARG A 78 -16.36 1.04 6.75
CA ARG A 78 -16.63 0.42 5.44
C ARG A 78 -15.35 0.29 4.61
N PHE A 79 -14.56 1.37 4.46
CA PHE A 79 -13.26 1.29 3.80
C PHE A 79 -12.33 0.24 4.44
N ALA A 80 -12.29 0.16 5.78
CA ALA A 80 -11.47 -0.82 6.49
C ALA A 80 -11.92 -2.28 6.23
N ARG A 81 -13.23 -2.51 6.11
CA ARG A 81 -13.76 -3.84 5.78
C ARG A 81 -13.44 -4.22 4.33
N TYR A 82 -13.65 -3.30 3.39
CA TYR A 82 -13.29 -3.52 1.98
C TYR A 82 -11.79 -3.74 1.80
N SER A 83 -10.93 -3.05 2.55
CA SER A 83 -9.49 -3.30 2.51
C SER A 83 -9.19 -4.75 2.86
N VAL A 84 -9.71 -5.24 4.00
CA VAL A 84 -9.52 -6.63 4.45
C VAL A 84 -10.08 -7.63 3.45
N ILE A 85 -11.22 -7.34 2.83
CA ILE A 85 -11.79 -8.22 1.78
C ILE A 85 -10.83 -8.29 0.59
N PHE A 86 -10.30 -7.16 0.11
CA PHE A 86 -9.32 -7.17 -0.97
C PHE A 86 -8.00 -7.87 -0.60
N PHE A 87 -7.61 -7.85 0.67
CA PHE A 87 -6.46 -8.62 1.14
C PHE A 87 -6.67 -10.14 1.04
N VAL A 88 -7.88 -10.60 1.32
CA VAL A 88 -8.25 -12.00 1.11
C VAL A 88 -8.31 -12.31 -0.39
N ILE A 89 -8.95 -11.46 -1.19
CA ILE A 89 -9.04 -11.65 -2.65
C ILE A 89 -7.64 -11.73 -3.28
N SER A 90 -6.71 -10.84 -2.91
CA SER A 90 -5.37 -10.84 -3.49
C SER A 90 -4.63 -12.17 -3.30
N SER A 91 -4.92 -12.90 -2.22
CA SER A 91 -4.29 -14.19 -1.93
C SER A 91 -4.57 -15.29 -2.97
N ILE A 92 -5.58 -15.13 -3.84
CA ILE A 92 -5.82 -16.03 -4.98
C ILE A 92 -4.59 -16.07 -5.91
N GLY A 93 -3.90 -14.93 -6.05
CA GLY A 93 -2.65 -14.81 -6.79
C GLY A 93 -1.59 -15.82 -6.33
N PRO A 94 -1.04 -15.69 -5.11
CA PRO A 94 -0.02 -16.62 -4.59
C PRO A 94 -0.49 -18.07 -4.49
N TRP A 95 -1.77 -18.32 -4.16
CA TRP A 95 -2.32 -19.67 -4.13
C TRP A 95 -2.26 -20.38 -5.48
N SER A 96 -2.36 -19.63 -6.59
CA SER A 96 -2.29 -20.20 -7.94
C SER A 96 -0.86 -20.52 -8.39
N LEU A 97 0.18 -19.87 -7.84
CA LEU A 97 1.55 -19.99 -8.36
C LEU A 97 2.14 -21.39 -8.16
N GLY A 98 1.87 -22.03 -7.01
CA GLY A 98 2.30 -23.40 -6.74
C GLY A 98 1.70 -24.41 -7.74
N PRO A 99 0.35 -24.48 -7.85
CA PRO A 99 -0.32 -25.30 -8.84
C PRO A 99 0.13 -25.04 -10.28
N LEU A 100 0.26 -23.77 -10.70
CA LEU A 100 0.71 -23.41 -12.04
C LEU A 100 2.13 -23.91 -12.33
N ASN A 101 3.04 -23.81 -11.36
CA ASN A 101 4.38 -24.39 -11.49
C ASN A 101 4.33 -25.91 -11.59
N ALA A 102 3.48 -26.57 -10.79
CA ALA A 102 3.38 -28.03 -10.75
C ALA A 102 2.85 -28.63 -12.07
N ILE A 103 1.98 -27.92 -12.79
CA ILE A 103 1.48 -28.33 -14.11
C ILE A 103 2.34 -27.82 -15.29
N GLY A 104 3.55 -27.30 -15.01
CA GLY A 104 4.48 -26.85 -16.04
C GLY A 104 4.16 -25.48 -16.67
N MET A 105 3.22 -24.72 -16.10
CA MET A 105 2.86 -23.37 -16.55
C MET A 105 3.66 -22.26 -15.86
N GLY A 106 4.75 -22.61 -15.17
CA GLY A 106 5.67 -21.63 -14.58
C GLY A 106 6.24 -20.68 -15.63
N GLY A 107 6.17 -19.38 -15.38
CA GLY A 107 6.64 -18.36 -16.33
C GLY A 107 5.75 -18.14 -17.56
N SER A 108 4.57 -18.77 -17.63
CA SER A 108 3.57 -18.46 -18.65
C SER A 108 2.91 -17.10 -18.44
N ASP A 109 2.18 -16.62 -19.44
CA ASP A 109 1.34 -15.42 -19.36
C ASP A 109 0.35 -15.48 -18.19
N LEU A 110 -0.28 -16.64 -17.98
CA LEU A 110 -1.19 -16.85 -16.86
C LEU A 110 -0.46 -16.75 -15.52
N TYR A 111 0.75 -17.31 -15.43
CA TYR A 111 1.58 -17.21 -14.23
C TYR A 111 1.91 -15.76 -13.86
N PHE A 112 2.35 -14.95 -14.84
CA PHE A 112 2.62 -13.53 -14.61
C PHE A 112 1.35 -12.72 -14.33
N ASN A 113 0.24 -13.02 -15.00
CA ASN A 113 -1.05 -12.40 -14.72
C ASN A 113 -1.53 -12.68 -13.29
N MET A 114 -1.22 -13.85 -12.72
CA MET A 114 -1.53 -14.15 -11.31
C MET A 114 -0.63 -13.40 -10.33
N ILE A 115 0.63 -13.13 -10.69
CA ILE A 115 1.50 -12.21 -9.93
C ILE A 115 0.92 -10.79 -9.98
N TYR A 116 0.50 -10.31 -11.16
CA TYR A 116 -0.11 -9.00 -11.29
C TYR A 116 -1.46 -8.91 -10.58
N PHE A 117 -2.25 -9.98 -10.57
CA PHE A 117 -3.49 -10.08 -9.81
C PHE A 117 -3.23 -9.88 -8.31
N TYR A 118 -2.25 -10.61 -7.76
CA TYR A 118 -1.83 -10.46 -6.38
C TYR A 118 -1.48 -9.01 -6.07
N LEU A 119 -0.56 -8.43 -6.84
CA LEU A 119 -0.05 -7.09 -6.61
C LEU A 119 -1.19 -6.07 -6.73
N HIS A 120 -1.99 -6.13 -7.79
CA HIS A 120 -3.11 -5.24 -8.04
C HIS A 120 -4.07 -5.17 -6.86
N PHE A 121 -4.62 -6.30 -6.42
CA PHE A 121 -5.57 -6.30 -5.30
C PHE A 121 -4.90 -5.99 -3.95
N LEU A 122 -3.61 -6.30 -3.81
CA LEU A 122 -2.85 -5.95 -2.62
C LEU A 122 -2.67 -4.43 -2.48
N TYR A 123 -2.19 -3.73 -3.52
CA TYR A 123 -1.89 -2.31 -3.38
C TYR A 123 -3.06 -1.38 -3.74
N ASN A 124 -3.88 -1.71 -4.74
CA ASN A 124 -5.07 -0.92 -5.09
C ASN A 124 -6.26 -1.23 -4.19
N GLY A 125 -6.36 -2.46 -3.70
CA GLY A 125 -7.40 -2.88 -2.77
C GLY A 125 -6.96 -2.72 -1.32
N TRP A 126 -6.14 -3.66 -0.82
CA TRP A 126 -5.77 -3.71 0.60
C TRP A 126 -5.11 -2.42 1.10
N PHE A 127 -3.99 -1.99 0.54
CA PHE A 127 -3.25 -0.84 1.07
C PHE A 127 -3.98 0.48 0.88
N LEU A 128 -4.46 0.78 -0.34
CA LEU A 128 -5.16 2.02 -0.62
C LEU A 128 -6.42 2.18 0.24
N PHE A 129 -7.26 1.14 0.34
CA PHE A 129 -8.47 1.23 1.15
C PHE A 129 -8.16 1.33 2.64
N ALA A 130 -7.11 0.66 3.13
CA ALA A 130 -6.68 0.80 4.52
C ALA A 130 -6.21 2.23 4.85
N ILE A 131 -5.46 2.85 3.93
CA ILE A 131 -5.02 4.24 4.04
C ILE A 131 -6.22 5.19 4.08
N LEU A 132 -7.16 5.04 3.14
CA LEU A 132 -8.37 5.85 3.10
C LEU A 132 -9.23 5.62 4.35
N ALA A 133 -9.35 4.39 4.83
CA ALA A 133 -10.04 4.07 6.08
C ALA A 133 -9.45 4.86 7.25
N LEU A 134 -8.14 4.81 7.43
CA LEU A 134 -7.44 5.53 8.50
C LEU A 134 -7.58 7.06 8.35
N CYS A 135 -7.60 7.56 7.12
CA CYS A 135 -7.85 8.97 6.81
C CYS A 135 -9.25 9.40 7.24
N PHE A 136 -10.29 8.66 6.85
CA PHE A 136 -11.67 8.94 7.26
C PHE A 136 -11.87 8.76 8.76
N ALA A 137 -11.27 7.74 9.38
CA ALA A 137 -11.32 7.53 10.82
C ALA A 137 -10.73 8.72 11.59
N TYR A 138 -9.67 9.32 11.07
CA TYR A 138 -9.09 10.54 11.64
C TYR A 138 -10.06 11.73 11.57
N LEU A 139 -10.74 11.93 10.43
CA LEU A 139 -11.73 13.00 10.28
C LEU A 139 -12.92 12.79 11.22
N GLU A 140 -13.44 11.56 11.28
CA GLU A 140 -14.58 11.17 12.13
C GLU A 140 -14.26 11.35 13.61
N LYS A 141 -13.10 10.85 14.09
CA LYS A 141 -12.69 10.98 15.51
C LYS A 141 -12.52 12.43 15.96
N ARG A 142 -12.25 13.36 15.03
CA ARG A 142 -12.14 14.80 15.32
C ARG A 142 -13.44 15.58 15.09
N GLY A 143 -14.53 14.91 14.75
CA GLY A 143 -15.80 15.56 14.43
C GLY A 143 -15.72 16.47 13.20
N ILE A 144 -14.73 16.28 12.33
CA ILE A 144 -14.58 17.09 11.11
C ILE A 144 -15.64 16.63 10.11
N ARG A 145 -16.67 17.45 9.92
CA ARG A 145 -17.75 17.18 8.96
C ARG A 145 -17.22 17.17 7.52
N TYR A 146 -17.58 16.15 6.77
CA TYR A 146 -17.38 16.00 5.33
C TYR A 146 -18.67 15.49 4.68
N SER A 147 -18.76 15.54 3.34
CA SER A 147 -19.94 15.05 2.62
C SER A 147 -19.99 13.51 2.62
N GLU A 148 -20.86 12.91 3.44
CA GLU A 148 -21.07 11.44 3.47
C GLU A 148 -21.48 10.90 2.09
N LYS A 149 -22.31 11.64 1.34
CA LYS A 149 -22.74 11.25 -0.02
C LYS A 149 -21.54 11.12 -0.96
N ARG A 150 -20.63 12.10 -0.97
CA ARG A 150 -19.43 12.06 -1.80
C ARG A 150 -18.45 10.98 -1.31
N ALA A 151 -18.26 10.84 0.00
CA ALA A 151 -17.41 9.78 0.56
C ALA A 151 -17.90 8.37 0.18
N ASN A 152 -19.22 8.15 0.18
CA ASN A 152 -19.83 6.90 -0.28
C ASN A 152 -19.64 6.68 -1.78
N ARG A 153 -19.77 7.73 -2.60
CA ARG A 153 -19.47 7.65 -4.04
C ARG A 153 -18.01 7.28 -4.28
N VAL A 154 -17.06 7.90 -3.58
CA VAL A 154 -15.63 7.55 -3.64
C VAL A 154 -15.41 6.08 -3.31
N LEU A 155 -16.00 5.58 -2.22
CA LEU A 155 -15.90 4.17 -1.83
C LEU A 155 -16.40 3.24 -2.94
N ILE A 156 -17.59 3.49 -3.47
CA ILE A 156 -18.20 2.64 -4.51
C ILE A 156 -17.37 2.68 -5.79
N LEU A 157 -17.01 3.88 -6.27
CA LEU A 157 -16.24 4.04 -7.51
C LEU A 157 -14.86 3.40 -7.41
N PHE A 158 -14.11 3.58 -6.31
CA PHE A 158 -12.84 2.89 -6.13
C PHE A 158 -13.02 1.38 -6.00
N THR A 159 -14.10 0.89 -5.37
CA THR A 159 -14.35 -0.55 -5.24
C THR A 159 -14.58 -1.20 -6.60
N ILE A 160 -15.51 -0.63 -7.38
CA ILE A 160 -15.82 -1.13 -8.72
C ILE A 160 -14.59 -0.98 -9.62
N SER A 161 -13.94 0.19 -9.60
CA SER A 161 -12.72 0.41 -10.37
C SER A 161 -11.64 -0.59 -10.01
N THR A 162 -11.39 -0.87 -8.73
CA THR A 162 -10.38 -1.87 -8.32
C THR A 162 -10.71 -3.26 -8.83
N LEU A 163 -11.98 -3.68 -8.82
CA LEU A 163 -12.37 -4.99 -9.37
C LEU A 163 -12.13 -5.06 -10.88
N VAL A 164 -12.51 -4.02 -11.63
CA VAL A 164 -12.39 -4.02 -13.10
C VAL A 164 -10.96 -3.72 -13.55
N ALA A 165 -10.20 -2.90 -12.82
CA ALA A 165 -8.87 -2.41 -13.18
C ALA A 165 -7.79 -3.49 -13.27
N PHE A 166 -8.04 -4.71 -12.81
CA PHE A 166 -7.14 -5.83 -13.09
C PHE A 166 -6.98 -6.04 -14.60
N SER A 167 -8.00 -5.72 -15.40
CA SER A 167 -7.93 -5.79 -16.87
C SER A 167 -6.76 -4.96 -17.43
N LEU A 168 -6.47 -3.79 -16.86
CA LEU A 168 -5.34 -2.94 -17.26
C LEU A 168 -4.00 -3.66 -17.09
N SER A 169 -3.87 -4.53 -16.09
CA SER A 169 -2.67 -5.33 -15.84
C SER A 169 -2.55 -6.57 -16.74
N THR A 170 -3.56 -6.84 -17.58
CA THR A 170 -3.58 -7.98 -18.51
C THR A 170 -3.52 -7.55 -19.98
N LEU A 171 -3.55 -6.25 -20.29
CA LEU A 171 -3.56 -5.78 -21.69
C LEU A 171 -2.28 -6.10 -22.46
N TRP A 172 -1.18 -6.44 -21.76
CA TRP A 172 0.09 -6.80 -22.35
C TRP A 172 0.10 -8.15 -23.08
N VAL A 173 -0.87 -9.05 -22.81
CA VAL A 173 -1.02 -10.36 -23.48
C VAL A 173 -2.05 -10.34 -24.62
N GLU A 174 -2.40 -9.15 -25.11
CA GLU A 174 -3.40 -8.97 -26.18
C GLU A 174 -4.72 -9.73 -25.93
N PRO A 175 -5.40 -9.49 -24.79
CA PRO A 175 -6.59 -10.25 -24.41
C PRO A 175 -7.79 -9.95 -25.32
N PRO A 176 -8.92 -10.68 -25.21
CA PRO A 176 -10.12 -10.39 -25.99
C PRO A 176 -10.62 -8.95 -25.83
N PHE A 177 -11.28 -8.41 -26.86
CA PHE A 177 -11.73 -7.01 -26.93
C PHE A 177 -12.49 -6.50 -25.68
N VAL A 178 -13.29 -7.37 -25.04
CA VAL A 178 -14.03 -7.05 -23.82
C VAL A 178 -13.10 -6.57 -22.69
N VAL A 179 -11.89 -7.12 -22.59
CA VAL A 179 -10.91 -6.76 -21.55
C VAL A 179 -10.38 -5.34 -21.75
N TYR A 180 -10.21 -4.88 -23.01
CA TYR A 180 -9.87 -3.50 -23.32
C TYR A 180 -10.97 -2.52 -22.88
N ILE A 181 -12.25 -2.86 -23.15
CA ILE A 181 -13.40 -2.06 -22.68
C ILE A 181 -13.38 -1.97 -21.15
N CYS A 182 -13.18 -3.10 -20.46
CA CYS A 182 -13.04 -3.12 -19.01
C CYS A 182 -11.91 -2.19 -18.55
N GLY A 183 -10.76 -2.18 -19.24
CA GLY A 183 -9.63 -1.29 -18.95
C GLY A 183 -10.02 0.19 -19.02
N ILE A 184 -10.69 0.62 -20.09
CA ILE A 184 -11.16 2.00 -20.26
C ILE A 184 -12.18 2.38 -19.19
N VAL A 185 -13.15 1.50 -18.91
CA VAL A 185 -14.14 1.73 -17.83
C VAL A 185 -13.45 1.88 -16.49
N ALA A 186 -12.50 0.99 -16.17
CA ALA A 186 -11.75 1.04 -14.93
C ALA A 186 -10.97 2.35 -14.78
N MET A 187 -10.30 2.79 -15.86
CA MET A 187 -9.58 4.08 -15.95
C MET A 187 -10.51 5.27 -15.65
N LEU A 188 -11.68 5.32 -16.27
CA LEU A 188 -12.64 6.41 -16.04
C LEU A 188 -13.16 6.40 -14.60
N LEU A 189 -13.51 5.24 -14.07
CA LEU A 189 -14.02 5.11 -12.70
C LEU A 189 -12.99 5.54 -11.65
N GLN A 190 -11.71 5.15 -11.79
CA GLN A 190 -10.66 5.58 -10.84
C GLN A 190 -10.42 7.10 -10.92
N LEU A 191 -10.45 7.69 -12.12
CA LEU A 191 -10.25 9.12 -12.29
C LEU A 191 -11.37 9.91 -11.62
N ILE A 192 -12.62 9.52 -11.84
CA ILE A 192 -13.78 10.15 -11.19
C ILE A 192 -13.71 10.00 -9.66
N ALA A 193 -13.37 8.79 -9.17
CA ALA A 193 -13.21 8.54 -7.73
C ALA A 193 -12.12 9.44 -7.12
N PHE A 194 -11.01 9.61 -7.83
CA PHE A 194 -9.88 10.44 -7.40
C PHE A 194 -10.23 11.93 -7.38
N ILE A 195 -10.94 12.43 -8.40
CA ILE A 195 -11.43 13.82 -8.42
C ILE A 195 -12.37 14.08 -7.24
N ASP A 196 -13.33 13.18 -6.98
CA ASP A 196 -14.23 13.30 -5.83
C ASP A 196 -13.47 13.29 -4.50
N LEU A 197 -12.43 12.45 -4.38
CA LEU A 197 -11.57 12.39 -3.21
C LEU A 197 -10.81 13.71 -3.00
N ILE A 198 -10.20 14.28 -4.05
CA ILE A 198 -9.52 15.59 -3.99
C ILE A 198 -10.48 16.67 -3.50
N GLN A 199 -11.70 16.72 -4.05
CA GLN A 199 -12.69 17.72 -3.62
C GLN A 199 -13.08 17.54 -2.15
N LEU A 200 -13.26 16.30 -1.69
CA LEU A 200 -13.54 16.02 -0.28
C LEU A 200 -12.42 16.53 0.63
N ILE A 201 -11.18 16.23 0.25
CA ILE A 201 -9.99 16.55 1.05
C ILE A 201 -9.72 18.05 1.06
N ARG A 202 -9.89 18.73 -0.08
CA ARG A 202 -9.78 20.20 -0.19
C ARG A 202 -10.79 20.91 0.72
N ASN A 203 -12.00 20.38 0.86
CA ASN A 203 -13.02 20.97 1.73
C ASN A 203 -12.69 20.84 3.24
N VAL A 204 -11.87 19.85 3.61
CA VAL A 204 -11.44 19.64 5.00
C VAL A 204 -9.99 20.04 5.27
N SER A 205 -9.23 20.43 4.25
CA SER A 205 -7.77 20.65 4.36
C SER A 205 -7.40 21.72 5.37
N ASN A 206 -8.21 22.77 5.49
CA ASN A 206 -7.99 23.85 6.46
C ASN A 206 -8.29 23.42 7.90
N LYS A 207 -9.09 22.35 8.09
CA LYS A 207 -9.45 21.77 9.39
C LYS A 207 -8.50 20.66 9.83
N ILE A 208 -7.75 20.08 8.89
CA ILE A 208 -6.64 19.19 9.19
C ILE A 208 -5.48 20.08 9.66
N ALA A 209 -5.44 20.36 10.96
CA ALA A 209 -4.42 21.21 11.57
C ALA A 209 -3.02 20.59 11.38
N PHE A 210 -2.30 21.03 10.35
CA PHE A 210 -0.90 20.69 10.14
C PHE A 210 -0.04 21.59 11.01
N ARG A 211 0.38 21.10 12.19
CA ARG A 211 1.19 21.90 13.12
C ARG A 211 2.60 22.21 12.63
N SER A 212 3.14 21.45 11.66
CA SER A 212 4.48 21.66 11.13
C SER A 212 4.50 21.78 9.60
N LYS A 213 5.39 22.62 9.07
CA LYS A 213 5.62 22.80 7.62
C LYS A 213 6.00 21.46 6.96
N LEU A 214 6.83 20.66 7.63
CA LEU A 214 7.27 19.35 7.12
C LEU A 214 6.11 18.36 7.00
N PHE A 215 5.20 18.30 7.98
CA PHE A 215 4.00 17.45 7.91
C PHE A 215 3.14 17.80 6.67
N LYS A 216 2.98 19.10 6.41
CA LYS A 216 2.23 19.60 5.26
C LYS A 216 2.88 19.19 3.93
N TRP A 217 4.21 19.29 3.82
CA TRP A 217 4.97 18.86 2.64
C TRP A 217 4.87 17.36 2.40
N ILE A 218 5.02 16.52 3.43
CA ILE A 218 4.88 15.07 3.29
C ILE A 218 3.46 14.72 2.85
N THR A 219 2.44 15.39 3.40
CA THR A 219 1.04 15.20 3.00
C THR A 219 0.84 15.54 1.52
N TYR A 220 1.35 16.67 1.05
CA TYR A 220 1.30 17.01 -0.37
C TYR A 220 2.05 16.01 -1.24
N GLY A 221 3.23 15.55 -0.80
CA GLY A 221 4.00 14.51 -1.47
C GLY A 221 3.18 13.22 -1.67
N VAL A 222 2.47 12.77 -0.64
CA VAL A 222 1.57 11.59 -0.74
C VAL A 222 0.46 11.82 -1.77
N PHE A 223 -0.17 13.00 -1.81
CA PHE A 223 -1.20 13.29 -2.82
C PHE A 223 -0.64 13.39 -4.23
N ILE A 224 0.55 13.96 -4.40
CA ILE A 224 1.23 14.04 -5.70
C ILE A 224 1.59 12.62 -6.16
N ALA A 225 2.17 11.78 -5.30
CA ALA A 225 2.49 10.39 -5.61
C ALA A 225 1.23 9.59 -5.95
N PHE A 226 0.11 9.84 -5.26
CA PHE A 226 -1.16 9.20 -5.57
C PHE A 226 -1.74 9.67 -6.91
N ALA A 227 -1.67 10.97 -7.22
CA ALA A 227 -2.04 11.50 -8.54
C ALA A 227 -1.20 10.87 -9.66
N LEU A 228 0.12 10.80 -9.45
CA LEU A 228 1.04 10.18 -10.40
C LEU A 228 0.73 8.70 -10.60
N LYS A 229 0.44 7.96 -9.52
CA LYS A 229 0.00 6.56 -9.60
C LYS A 229 -1.25 6.41 -10.48
N ILE A 230 -2.28 7.24 -10.27
CA ILE A 230 -3.53 7.18 -11.06
C ILE A 230 -3.25 7.54 -12.52
N MET A 231 -2.42 8.54 -12.78
CA MET A 231 -2.01 8.93 -14.13
C MET A 231 -1.28 7.78 -14.84
N LEU A 232 -0.25 7.20 -14.22
CA LEU A 232 0.53 6.10 -14.79
C LEU A 232 -0.35 4.86 -15.04
N GLN A 233 -1.22 4.51 -14.08
CA GLN A 233 -2.16 3.39 -14.27
C GLN A 233 -3.17 3.66 -15.39
N SER A 234 -3.52 4.93 -15.64
CA SER A 234 -4.41 5.30 -16.74
C SER A 234 -3.70 5.21 -18.10
N LEU A 235 -2.40 5.50 -18.16
CA LEU A 235 -1.61 5.31 -19.38
C LEU A 235 -1.55 3.84 -19.81
N SER A 236 -1.61 2.90 -18.87
CA SER A 236 -1.70 1.46 -19.17
C SER A 236 -3.00 1.06 -19.88
N ALA A 237 -3.99 1.94 -20.01
CA ALA A 237 -5.17 1.68 -20.84
C ALA A 237 -4.85 1.71 -22.35
N ILE A 238 -3.72 2.30 -22.74
CA ILE A 238 -3.25 2.35 -24.12
C ILE A 238 -2.45 1.07 -24.40
N PRO A 239 -2.87 0.19 -25.34
CA PRO A 239 -2.27 -1.13 -25.53
C PRO A 239 -0.76 -1.11 -25.83
N SER A 240 -0.31 -0.18 -26.68
CA SER A 240 1.11 -0.03 -27.02
C SER A 240 1.97 0.33 -25.81
N ILE A 241 1.45 1.15 -24.90
CA ILE A 241 2.13 1.52 -23.65
C ILE A 241 2.15 0.33 -22.69
N ALA A 242 1.04 -0.40 -22.56
CA ALA A 242 0.96 -1.59 -21.70
C ALA A 242 1.99 -2.66 -22.11
N TYR A 243 2.16 -2.87 -23.41
CA TYR A 243 3.16 -3.78 -23.97
C TYR A 243 4.59 -3.35 -23.63
N GLU A 244 4.95 -2.08 -23.85
CA GLU A 244 6.27 -1.55 -23.50
C GLU A 244 6.57 -1.63 -21.99
N ILE A 245 5.57 -1.37 -21.13
CA ILE A 245 5.72 -1.50 -19.68
C ILE A 245 6.00 -2.95 -19.30
N ALA A 246 5.31 -3.92 -19.90
CA ALA A 246 5.49 -5.33 -19.60
C ALA A 246 6.89 -5.85 -19.99
N LEU A 247 7.48 -5.32 -21.07
CA LEU A 247 8.84 -5.64 -21.49
C LEU A 247 9.92 -5.06 -20.55
N ARG A 248 9.60 -3.99 -19.81
CA ARG A 248 10.57 -3.23 -19.01
C ARG A 248 10.30 -3.39 -17.52
N ARG A 249 10.89 -4.44 -16.93
CA ARG A 249 10.76 -4.77 -15.51
C ARG A 249 11.06 -3.58 -14.59
N GLU A 250 12.02 -2.74 -14.95
CA GLU A 250 12.42 -1.54 -14.20
C GLU A 250 11.27 -0.54 -14.03
N TRP A 251 10.43 -0.36 -15.04
CA TRP A 251 9.27 0.55 -14.96
C TRP A 251 8.17 -0.01 -14.05
N VAL A 252 7.92 -1.31 -14.13
CA VAL A 252 7.00 -1.99 -13.19
C VAL A 252 7.53 -1.84 -11.76
N LEU A 253 8.83 -2.02 -11.55
CA LEU A 253 9.45 -1.84 -10.24
C LEU A 253 9.36 -0.38 -9.77
N ALA A 254 9.67 0.61 -10.61
CA ALA A 254 9.52 2.03 -10.28
C ALA A 254 8.08 2.36 -9.83
N TYR A 255 7.08 1.91 -10.58
CA TYR A 255 5.67 2.06 -10.20
C TYR A 255 5.35 1.45 -8.82
N LEU A 256 5.89 0.28 -8.50
CA LEU A 256 5.74 -0.31 -7.16
C LEU A 256 6.44 0.53 -6.08
N HIS A 257 7.62 1.10 -6.35
CA HIS A 257 8.31 2.00 -5.41
C HIS A 257 7.51 3.27 -5.19
N LEU A 258 6.95 3.88 -6.23
CA LEU A 258 6.04 5.03 -6.12
C LEU A 258 4.88 4.73 -5.15
N ILE A 259 4.27 3.55 -5.25
CA ILE A 259 3.17 3.16 -4.36
C ILE A 259 3.68 2.94 -2.93
N PHE A 260 4.66 2.06 -2.73
CA PHE A 260 5.08 1.65 -1.38
C PHE A 260 5.89 2.72 -0.66
N LEU A 261 6.84 3.36 -1.34
CA LEU A 261 7.74 4.37 -0.78
C LEU A 261 7.22 5.80 -0.97
N GLY A 262 6.43 6.07 -2.00
CA GLY A 262 5.86 7.41 -2.24
C GLY A 262 4.51 7.64 -1.58
N ILE A 263 3.68 6.60 -1.40
CA ILE A 263 2.34 6.72 -0.81
C ILE A 263 2.26 6.03 0.55
N VAL A 264 2.46 4.71 0.61
CA VAL A 264 2.19 3.90 1.81
C VAL A 264 3.11 4.30 2.97
N THR A 265 4.42 4.26 2.76
CA THR A 265 5.41 4.55 3.80
C THR A 265 5.29 5.97 4.34
N PRO A 266 5.24 7.03 3.51
CA PRO A 266 5.12 8.40 4.02
C PRO A 266 3.79 8.64 4.74
N PHE A 267 2.69 8.03 4.28
CA PHE A 267 1.42 8.10 4.99
C PHE A 267 1.47 7.43 6.36
N LEU A 268 2.07 6.24 6.47
CA LEU A 268 2.25 5.56 7.76
C LEU A 268 3.19 6.35 8.68
N LEU A 269 4.26 6.95 8.15
CA LEU A 269 5.14 7.84 8.91
C LEU A 269 4.39 9.08 9.44
N LEU A 270 3.51 9.69 8.65
CA LEU A 270 2.67 10.79 9.11
C LEU A 270 1.77 10.38 10.27
N LEU A 271 1.11 9.22 10.18
CA LEU A 271 0.31 8.69 11.28
C LEU A 271 1.15 8.43 12.53
N PHE A 272 2.33 7.84 12.34
CA PHE A 272 3.24 7.52 13.44
C PHE A 272 3.73 8.78 14.17
N ILE A 273 4.22 9.78 13.42
CA ILE A 273 4.70 11.05 14.00
C ILE A 273 3.55 11.77 14.73
N ARG A 274 2.33 11.72 14.18
CA ARG A 274 1.15 12.30 14.80
C ARG A 274 0.81 11.63 16.13
N ASP A 275 0.65 10.31 16.12
CA ASP A 275 0.08 9.55 17.23
C ASP A 275 1.10 9.28 18.34
N TYR A 276 2.37 9.04 18.01
CA TYR A 276 3.39 8.62 18.96
C TYR A 276 4.37 9.73 19.35
N LEU A 277 4.54 10.74 18.49
CA LEU A 277 5.46 11.87 18.74
C LEU A 277 4.71 13.19 18.97
N ALA A 278 3.41 13.12 19.23
CA ALA A 278 2.52 14.27 19.41
C ALA A 278 2.61 15.32 18.27
N GLY A 279 2.98 14.89 17.07
CA GLY A 279 3.23 15.77 15.92
C GLY A 279 4.48 16.65 16.05
N GLN A 280 5.37 16.36 17.00
CA GLN A 280 6.64 17.07 17.16
C GLN A 280 7.69 16.51 16.21
N PHE A 281 8.37 17.42 15.53
CA PHE A 281 9.45 17.10 14.60
C PHE A 281 10.79 17.51 15.21
N ASN A 282 11.44 16.57 15.89
CA ASN A 282 12.82 16.77 16.31
C ASN A 282 13.77 16.75 15.11
N ILE A 283 15.04 17.07 15.37
CA ILE A 283 16.06 17.17 14.33
C ILE A 283 16.25 15.83 13.58
N LEU A 284 16.16 14.70 14.28
CA LEU A 284 16.28 13.36 13.68
C LEU A 284 15.14 13.05 12.70
N ILE A 285 13.91 13.43 13.00
CA ILE A 285 12.77 13.21 12.08
C ILE A 285 12.92 14.09 10.84
N LYS A 286 13.39 15.34 11.01
CA LYS A 286 13.61 16.25 9.87
C LYS A 286 14.70 15.71 8.94
N TRP A 287 15.86 15.32 9.49
CA TRP A 287 16.95 14.74 8.71
C TRP A 287 16.59 13.38 8.13
N GLY A 288 16.06 12.47 8.96
CA GLY A 288 15.66 11.13 8.53
C GLY A 288 14.59 11.18 7.43
N GLY A 289 13.56 12.00 7.59
CA GLY A 289 12.55 12.24 6.56
C GLY A 289 13.11 12.89 5.30
N GLY A 290 14.00 13.88 5.44
CA GLY A 290 14.66 14.53 4.31
C GLY A 290 15.52 13.56 3.49
N ILE A 291 16.39 12.79 4.17
CA ILE A 291 17.23 11.76 3.56
C ILE A 291 16.36 10.71 2.85
N PHE A 292 15.30 10.23 3.52
CA PHE A 292 14.37 9.26 2.92
C PHE A 292 13.74 9.79 1.62
N ILE A 293 13.24 11.03 1.63
CA ILE A 293 12.60 11.64 0.45
C ILE A 293 13.61 11.83 -0.69
N ILE A 294 14.80 12.35 -0.39
CA ILE A 294 15.86 12.54 -1.40
C ILE A 294 16.28 11.19 -1.99
N ALA A 295 16.52 10.19 -1.15
CA ALA A 295 16.90 8.86 -1.58
C ALA A 295 15.80 8.17 -2.40
N PHE A 296 14.53 8.40 -2.05
CA PHE A 296 13.38 7.91 -2.81
C PHE A 296 13.35 8.49 -4.23
N PHE A 297 13.41 9.82 -4.38
CA PHE A 297 13.42 10.44 -5.70
C PHE A 297 14.66 10.04 -6.51
N PHE A 298 15.82 9.94 -5.86
CA PHE A 298 17.04 9.47 -6.50
C PHE A 298 16.88 8.04 -7.02
N ASN A 299 16.33 7.12 -6.21
CA ASN A 299 16.03 5.76 -6.63
C ASN A 299 15.06 5.71 -7.82
N GLU A 300 13.98 6.51 -7.77
CA GLU A 300 12.94 6.55 -8.79
C GLU A 300 13.49 7.02 -10.15
N ILE A 301 14.30 8.08 -10.14
CA ILE A 301 14.97 8.60 -11.34
C ILE A 301 15.91 7.55 -11.93
N LEU A 302 16.73 6.90 -11.11
CA LEU A 302 17.65 5.85 -11.58
C LEU A 302 16.91 4.67 -12.20
N MET A 303 15.81 4.21 -11.58
CA MET A 303 15.01 3.11 -12.10
C MET A 303 14.33 3.48 -13.43
N PHE A 304 13.78 4.70 -13.52
CA PHE A 304 13.15 5.19 -14.75
C PHE A 304 14.16 5.26 -15.91
N VAL A 305 15.33 5.86 -15.65
CA VAL A 305 16.44 5.97 -16.60
C VAL A 305 16.93 4.60 -17.05
N LYS A 306 17.08 3.65 -16.11
CA LYS A 306 17.47 2.27 -16.43
C LYS A 306 16.45 1.61 -17.37
N GLY A 307 15.16 1.79 -17.11
CA GLY A 307 14.10 1.23 -17.95
C GLY A 307 14.03 1.82 -19.36
N LEU A 308 14.50 3.06 -19.57
CA LEU A 308 14.68 3.64 -20.92
C LEU A 308 15.80 2.97 -21.74
N GLY A 309 16.55 2.03 -21.16
CA GLY A 309 17.75 1.44 -21.78
C GLY A 309 19.01 2.26 -21.52
N GLY A 310 18.94 3.28 -20.63
CA GLY A 310 20.10 4.05 -20.19
C GLY A 310 21.04 3.18 -19.35
N SER A 311 22.03 2.55 -19.99
CA SER A 311 23.08 1.82 -19.29
C SER A 311 24.21 2.76 -18.87
N PHE A 312 24.03 3.48 -17.77
CA PHE A 312 25.15 4.20 -17.14
C PHE A 312 26.08 3.19 -16.48
N ILE A 313 27.39 3.36 -16.71
CA ILE A 313 28.43 2.64 -15.97
C ILE A 313 28.17 2.91 -14.47
N HIS A 314 27.97 1.83 -13.70
CA HIS A 314 27.69 1.85 -12.25
C HIS A 314 26.28 2.22 -11.78
N ILE A 315 25.24 2.21 -12.64
CA ILE A 315 23.85 2.47 -12.20
C ILE A 315 23.42 1.62 -10.98
N ASN A 316 23.84 0.35 -10.93
CA ASN A 316 23.54 -0.54 -9.80
C ASN A 316 24.22 -0.08 -8.49
N ARG A 317 25.39 0.58 -8.54
CA ARG A 317 26.05 1.13 -7.34
C ARG A 317 25.29 2.36 -6.83
N PHE A 318 24.78 3.20 -7.73
CA PHE A 318 23.95 4.34 -7.33
C PHE A 318 22.60 3.90 -6.76
N LEU A 319 21.99 2.84 -7.30
CA LEU A 319 20.81 2.21 -6.71
C LEU A 319 21.09 1.68 -5.30
N LEU A 320 22.27 1.09 -5.06
CA LEU A 320 22.68 0.68 -3.72
C LEU A 320 22.82 1.88 -2.77
N ILE A 321 23.42 3.00 -3.22
CA ILE A 321 23.51 4.23 -2.42
C ILE A 321 22.10 4.75 -2.08
N ALA A 322 21.18 4.73 -3.03
CA ALA A 322 19.80 5.14 -2.80
C ALA A 322 19.12 4.22 -1.76
N ALA A 323 19.30 2.91 -1.86
CA ALA A 323 18.78 1.94 -0.89
C ALA A 323 19.35 2.15 0.52
N VAL A 324 20.65 2.41 0.65
CA VAL A 324 21.29 2.76 1.93
C VAL A 324 20.72 4.07 2.48
N GLY A 325 20.51 5.07 1.64
CA GLY A 325 19.87 6.33 2.03
C GLY A 325 18.44 6.13 2.56
N LEU A 326 17.63 5.33 1.87
CA LEU A 326 16.28 4.95 2.32
C LEU A 326 16.32 4.28 3.71
N PHE A 327 17.24 3.33 3.90
CA PHE A 327 17.43 2.64 5.16
C PHE A 327 17.84 3.60 6.30
N ILE A 328 18.86 4.44 6.07
CA ILE A 328 19.33 5.42 7.05
C ILE A 328 18.22 6.40 7.41
N GLY A 329 17.46 6.87 6.42
CA GLY A 329 16.34 7.80 6.64
C GLY A 329 15.30 7.23 7.60
N ILE A 330 14.85 5.99 7.36
CA ILE A 330 13.93 5.28 8.25
C ILE A 330 14.56 4.99 9.61
N LEU A 331 15.84 4.58 9.66
CA LEU A 331 16.55 4.28 10.90
C LEU A 331 16.60 5.51 11.82
N LEU A 332 16.91 6.69 11.29
CA LEU A 332 16.92 7.94 12.06
C LEU A 332 15.55 8.30 12.64
N VAL A 333 14.47 8.07 11.87
CA VAL A 333 13.10 8.27 12.36
C VAL A 333 12.76 7.27 13.48
N ASN A 334 13.23 6.03 13.40
CA ASN A 334 13.04 5.04 14.47
C ASN A 334 13.87 5.37 15.73
N ILE A 335 15.14 5.78 15.59
CA ILE A 335 15.98 6.20 16.72
C ILE A 335 15.34 7.39 17.46
N SER A 336 14.78 8.33 16.71
CA SER A 336 14.03 9.45 17.27
C SER A 336 12.92 9.00 18.22
N PHE A 337 12.19 7.95 17.85
CA PHE A 337 11.12 7.40 18.66
C PHE A 337 11.63 6.81 19.98
N PHE A 338 12.62 5.93 19.94
CA PHE A 338 13.19 5.34 21.15
C PHE A 338 13.75 6.39 22.12
N ARG A 339 14.32 7.49 21.59
CA ARG A 339 14.78 8.61 22.42
C ARG A 339 13.62 9.40 23.05
N SER A 340 12.49 9.51 22.37
CA SER A 340 11.32 10.22 22.89
C SER A 340 10.61 9.41 23.98
N ASP A 341 10.53 8.09 23.83
CA ASP A 341 9.87 7.21 24.80
C ASP A 341 10.64 7.15 26.14
N ASN A 342 11.98 7.12 26.08
CA ASN A 342 12.84 7.19 27.26
C ASN A 342 12.71 8.51 28.03
N LYS A 343 12.41 9.63 27.37
CA LYS A 343 12.21 10.92 28.05
C LYS A 343 10.89 10.99 28.81
N ASN A 344 9.88 10.23 28.39
CA ASN A 344 8.58 10.17 29.07
C ASN A 344 8.59 9.22 30.29
N HIS A 345 9.66 8.43 30.46
CA HIS A 345 9.85 7.48 31.57
C HIS A 345 10.95 7.90 32.56
N GLN A 346 11.51 9.11 32.44
CA GLN A 346 12.36 9.69 33.48
C GLN A 346 11.48 10.46 34.47
N PRO A 347 11.56 10.15 35.79
CA PRO A 347 10.68 10.70 36.82
C PRO A 347 10.83 12.20 37.03
#